data_AF-A0A537M2V0-F1
#
_entry.id   AF-A0A537M2V0-F1
#
_cell.length_a   1.000
_cell.length_b   1.000
_cell.length_c   1.000
_cell.angle_alpha   90.00
_cell.angle_beta   90.00
_cell.angle_gamma   90.00
#
_symmetry.space_group_name_H-M   'P 1'
#
loop_
_entity.id
_entity.type
_entity.pdbx_description
1 polymer ?
#
loop_
_entity_poly.entity_id
_entity_poly.type
_entity_poly.pdbx_seq_one_letter_code
_entity_poly.pdbx_strand_id
1 'polypeptide(L)'
;MGIAQFFTSEGSRVGRRDGKAFELVRKVDAARLDLTRGLQLRLKGQLAAVPGRHIALCRAEGPGRPACLLGALFDEVAVVNPATGETLATWDVSAPDTRAPAR
;
A
#
# COMPACT_ATOMS: atom_id res chain seq x y z
N MET A 1 7.27 9.49 7.36
CA MET A 1 5.92 9.12 6.88
C MET A 1 5.76 7.62 7.12
N GLY A 2 4.67 7.20 7.76
CA GLY A 2 4.37 5.79 7.99
C GLY A 2 3.07 5.41 7.28
N ILE A 3 2.91 4.12 6.98
CA ILE A 3 1.69 3.57 6.41
C ILE A 3 1.18 2.49 7.35
N ALA A 4 -0.10 2.55 7.70
CA ALA A 4 -0.77 1.54 8.50
C ALA A 4 -2.13 1.22 7.88
N GLN A 5 -2.57 -0.02 8.03
CA GLN A 5 -3.91 -0.45 7.65
C GLN A 5 -4.73 -0.66 8.92
N PHE A 6 -5.94 -0.09 8.95
CA PHE A 6 -6.85 -0.22 10.08
C PHE A 6 -8.07 -1.04 9.65
N PHE A 7 -8.45 -2.02 10.45
CA PHE A 7 -9.63 -2.85 10.22
C PHE A 7 -10.64 -2.62 11.35
N THR A 8 -11.89 -2.31 10.99
CA THR A 8 -13.00 -2.21 11.96
C THR A 8 -13.88 -3.47 11.89
N SER A 9 -14.63 -3.73 12.96
CA SER A 9 -15.58 -4.86 13.05
C SER A 9 -16.70 -4.76 12.02
N GLU A 10 -17.16 -3.53 11.75
CA GLU A 10 -18.24 -3.23 10.79
C GLU A 10 -17.74 -2.93 9.37
N GLY A 11 -16.43 -2.74 9.19
CA GLY A 11 -15.84 -2.39 7.90
C GLY A 11 -15.89 -3.55 6.91
N SER A 12 -15.94 -3.23 5.63
CA SER A 12 -15.89 -4.23 4.55
C SER A 12 -14.71 -5.20 4.73
N ARG A 13 -14.97 -6.48 4.48
CA ARG A 13 -13.95 -7.55 4.43
C ARG A 13 -13.40 -7.76 3.02
N VAL A 14 -14.02 -7.13 2.01
CA VAL A 14 -13.57 -7.16 0.62
C VAL A 14 -12.20 -6.50 0.52
N GLY A 15 -11.26 -7.15 -0.18
CA GLY A 15 -9.87 -6.67 -0.32
C GLY A 15 -8.98 -6.89 0.91
N ARG A 16 -9.52 -7.37 2.04
CA ARG A 16 -8.67 -7.79 3.17
C ARG A 16 -7.86 -9.00 2.75
N ARG A 17 -6.55 -8.91 2.91
CA ARG A 17 -5.64 -10.03 2.63
C ARG A 17 -5.42 -10.93 3.85
N ASP A 18 -6.15 -10.69 4.95
CA ASP A 18 -6.09 -11.46 6.21
C ASP A 18 -4.65 -11.75 6.68
N GLY A 19 -3.79 -10.75 6.57
CA GLY A 19 -2.36 -10.84 6.94
C GLY A 19 -1.44 -11.45 5.89
N LYS A 20 -1.94 -11.88 4.72
CA LYS A 20 -1.10 -12.35 3.61
C LYS A 20 -0.26 -11.21 3.04
N ALA A 21 1.05 -11.45 2.95
CA ALA A 21 2.01 -10.51 2.39
C ALA A 21 1.81 -10.28 0.89
N PHE A 22 2.19 -9.09 0.40
CA PHE A 22 2.41 -8.86 -1.04
C PHE A 22 3.71 -9.55 -1.42
N GLU A 23 3.60 -10.68 -2.11
CA GLU A 23 4.74 -11.53 -2.44
C GLU A 23 4.90 -11.63 -3.95
N LEU A 24 6.14 -11.51 -4.40
CA LEU A 24 6.56 -11.70 -5.79
C LEU A 24 7.86 -12.49 -5.80
N VAL A 25 7.90 -13.55 -6.61
CA VAL A 25 9.15 -14.21 -7.01
C VAL A 25 9.28 -14.04 -8.52
N ARG A 26 10.32 -13.32 -8.97
CA ARG A 26 10.58 -13.07 -10.39
C ARG A 26 12.06 -13.27 -10.70
N LYS A 27 12.36 -14.00 -11.77
CA LYS A 27 13.71 -14.04 -12.33
C LYS A 27 13.96 -12.74 -13.08
N VAL A 28 15.05 -12.07 -12.73
CA VAL A 28 15.47 -10.81 -13.35
C VAL A 28 16.95 -10.91 -13.72
N ASP A 29 17.32 -10.20 -14.77
CA ASP A 29 18.73 -9.99 -15.09
C ASP A 29 19.35 -9.08 -14.03
N ALA A 30 20.46 -9.50 -13.42
CA ALA A 30 21.16 -8.73 -12.40
C ALA A 30 21.62 -7.35 -12.92
N ALA A 31 21.91 -7.23 -14.22
CA ALA A 31 22.25 -5.95 -14.84
C ALA A 31 21.05 -4.98 -14.95
N ARG A 32 19.81 -5.49 -14.83
CA ARG A 32 18.58 -4.69 -14.97
C ARG A 32 17.93 -4.32 -13.63
N LEU A 33 18.33 -4.94 -12.52
CA LEU A 33 17.81 -4.64 -11.19
C LEU A 33 18.94 -4.35 -10.21
N ASP A 34 19.22 -3.07 -10.00
CA ASP A 34 20.17 -2.59 -9.00
C ASP A 34 19.48 -2.48 -7.63
N LEU A 35 19.60 -3.53 -6.81
CA LEU A 35 19.01 -3.58 -5.47
C LEU A 35 19.66 -2.61 -4.48
N THR A 36 20.81 -1.99 -4.79
CA THR A 36 21.42 -0.97 -3.91
C THR A 36 20.59 0.31 -3.85
N ARG A 37 19.74 0.54 -4.86
CA ARG A 37 18.75 1.63 -4.89
C ARG A 37 17.44 1.27 -4.18
N GLY A 38 17.33 0.05 -3.67
CA GLY A 38 16.11 -0.49 -3.10
C GLY A 38 15.03 -0.76 -4.15
N LEU A 39 13.82 -1.02 -3.67
CA LEU A 39 12.61 -1.18 -4.47
C LEU A 39 11.65 -0.04 -4.16
N GLN A 40 10.92 0.43 -5.17
CA GLN A 40 9.92 1.46 -4.97
C GLN A 40 8.54 0.82 -4.80
N LEU A 41 7.85 1.16 -3.70
CA LEU A 41 6.45 0.82 -3.51
C LEU A 41 5.59 1.96 -4.08
N ARG A 42 4.64 1.62 -4.97
CA ARG A 42 3.62 2.53 -5.47
C ARG A 42 2.27 2.12 -4.90
N LEU A 43 1.60 3.07 -4.26
CA LEU A 43 0.24 2.92 -3.75
C LEU A 43 -0.68 3.87 -4.53
N LYS A 44 -1.75 3.35 -5.10
CA LYS A 44 -2.73 4.15 -5.85
C LYS A 44 -4.13 3.90 -5.28
N GLY A 45 -4.89 4.98 -5.20
CA GLY A 45 -6.27 4.95 -4.76
C GLY A 45 -6.78 6.37 -4.51
N GLN A 46 -7.71 6.48 -3.57
CA GLN A 46 -8.41 7.73 -3.25
C GLN A 46 -8.29 8.08 -1.78
N LEU A 47 -8.16 9.37 -1.49
CA LEU A 47 -8.28 9.86 -0.12
C LEU A 47 -9.71 9.66 0.36
N ALA A 48 -9.85 9.20 1.60
CA ALA A 48 -11.14 8.91 2.19
C ALA A 48 -11.16 9.38 3.64
N ALA A 49 -12.37 9.56 4.17
CA ALA A 49 -12.54 9.86 5.59
C ALA A 49 -11.96 8.73 6.44
N VAL A 50 -11.21 9.07 7.49
CA VAL A 50 -10.96 8.12 8.58
C VAL A 50 -12.31 7.79 9.22
N PRO A 51 -12.63 6.52 9.57
CA PRO A 51 -13.95 6.16 10.09
C PRO A 51 -14.45 7.09 11.20
N GLY A 52 -15.61 7.72 10.97
CA GLY A 52 -16.23 8.68 11.90
C GLY A 52 -15.52 10.04 12.02
N ARG A 53 -14.59 10.37 11.12
CA ARG A 53 -13.71 11.55 11.19
C ARG A 53 -13.48 12.18 9.82
N HIS A 54 -12.63 13.22 9.75
CA HIS A 54 -12.23 13.88 8.51
C HIS A 54 -11.20 13.07 7.71
N ILE A 55 -10.95 13.48 6.46
CA ILE A 55 -9.92 12.90 5.57
C ILE A 55 -8.52 13.06 6.18
N ALA A 56 -8.26 14.19 6.85
CA ALA A 56 -7.00 14.49 7.50
C ALA A 56 -7.22 14.80 8.98
N LEU A 57 -6.37 14.23 9.84
CA LEU A 57 -6.33 14.49 11.27
C LEU A 57 -4.92 14.93 11.63
N CYS A 58 -4.75 16.23 11.89
CA CYS A 58 -3.45 16.79 12.22
C CYS A 58 -3.41 17.21 13.69
N ARG A 59 -2.29 16.90 14.35
CA ARG A 59 -2.00 17.33 15.72
C ARG A 59 -0.69 18.10 15.75
N ALA A 60 -0.71 19.29 16.32
CA ALA A 60 0.49 20.05 16.65
C ALA A 60 0.81 19.85 18.14
N GLU A 61 2.08 19.57 18.46
CA GLU A 61 2.56 19.46 19.85
C GLU A 61 3.38 20.67 20.29
N GLY A 62 3.57 21.64 19.40
CA GLY A 62 4.33 22.86 19.65
C GLY A 62 4.49 23.68 18.36
N PRO A 63 5.33 24.73 18.39
CA PRO A 63 5.67 25.49 17.18
C PRO A 63 6.43 24.59 16.20
N GLY A 64 5.83 24.28 15.06
CA GLY A 64 6.39 23.38 14.05
C GLY A 64 5.34 22.87 13.06
N ARG A 65 5.76 21.97 12.15
CA ARG A 65 4.83 21.29 11.25
C ARG A 65 4.05 20.21 12.03
N PRO A 66 2.72 20.15 11.94
CA PRO A 66 1.93 19.16 12.66
C PRO A 66 2.15 17.75 12.09
N ALA A 67 1.99 16.73 12.94
CA ALA A 67 1.88 15.35 12.50
C ALA A 67 0.45 15.09 12.01
N CYS A 68 0.30 14.57 10.79
CA CYS A 68 -1.00 14.32 10.18
C CYS A 68 -1.20 12.84 9.86
N LEU A 69 -2.40 12.35 10.15
CA LEU A 69 -2.94 11.09 9.67
C LEU A 69 -3.86 11.38 8.50
N LEU A 70 -3.67 10.66 7.40
CA LEU A 70 -4.52 10.75 6.20
C LEU A 70 -5.26 9.43 6.03
N GLY A 71 -6.58 9.52 5.84
CA GLY A 71 -7.39 8.38 5.42
C GLY A 71 -7.27 8.16 3.91
N ALA A 72 -7.10 6.91 3.51
CA ALA A 72 -7.06 6.53 2.11
C ALA A 72 -7.64 5.12 1.92
N LEU A 73 -8.28 4.92 0.76
CA LEU A 73 -8.63 3.61 0.22
C LEU A 73 -7.68 3.35 -0.95
N PHE A 74 -6.97 2.23 -0.91
CA PHE A 74 -6.09 1.82 -2.00
C PHE A 74 -6.81 0.84 -2.91
N ASP A 75 -6.60 1.01 -4.21
CA ASP A 75 -7.11 0.11 -5.25
C ASP A 75 -5.97 -0.73 -5.84
N GLU A 76 -4.74 -0.20 -5.82
CA GLU A 76 -3.57 -0.87 -6.39
C GLU A 76 -2.34 -0.70 -5.49
N VAL A 77 -1.62 -1.81 -5.31
CA VAL A 77 -0.25 -1.84 -4.77
C VAL A 77 0.67 -2.34 -5.88
N ALA A 78 1.81 -1.68 -6.08
CA ALA A 78 2.80 -2.13 -7.07
C ALA A 78 4.22 -1.98 -6.55
N VAL A 79 5.09 -2.90 -6.97
CA VAL A 79 6.55 -2.77 -6.80
C VAL A 79 7.14 -2.33 -8.12
N VAL A 80 7.95 -1.29 -8.09
CA VAL A 80 8.53 -0.63 -9.27
C VAL A 80 10.06 -0.62 -9.14
N ASN A 81 10.74 -0.86 -10.27
CA ASN A 81 12.17 -0.66 -10.39
C ASN A 81 12.46 0.86 -10.42
N PRO A 82 13.14 1.42 -9.41
CA PRO A 82 13.34 2.87 -9.33
C PRO A 82 14.30 3.41 -10.39
N ALA A 83 15.14 2.56 -11.00
CA ALA A 83 16.09 2.98 -12.03
C ALA A 83 15.43 3.11 -13.41
N THR A 84 14.47 2.23 -13.73
CA THR A 84 13.87 2.14 -15.07
C THR A 84 12.41 2.56 -15.12
N GLY A 85 11.72 2.62 -13.97
CA GLY A 85 10.27 2.79 -13.89
C GLY A 85 9.47 1.53 -14.24
N GLU A 86 10.14 0.40 -14.53
CA GLU A 86 9.45 -0.86 -14.82
C GLU A 86 8.63 -1.33 -13.62
N THR A 87 7.36 -1.68 -13.84
CA THR A 87 6.54 -2.31 -12.80
C THR A 87 6.90 -3.80 -12.70
N LEU A 88 7.40 -4.21 -11.54
CA LEU A 88 7.85 -5.57 -11.27
C LEU A 88 6.70 -6.48 -10.82
N ALA A 89 5.74 -5.93 -10.09
CA ALA A 89 4.48 -6.59 -9.72
C ALA A 89 3.39 -5.57 -9.42
N THR A 90 2.15 -6.00 -9.60
CA THR A 90 0.95 -5.26 -9.27
C THR A 90 -0.08 -6.18 -8.63
N TRP A 91 -0.72 -5.71 -7.57
CA TRP A 91 -1.87 -6.33 -6.93
C TRP A 91 -3.04 -5.35 -6.94
N ASP A 92 -4.18 -5.81 -7.44
CA ASP A 92 -5.46 -5.15 -7.26
C ASP A 92 -5.95 -5.46 -5.85
N VAL A 93 -6.17 -4.42 -5.05
CA VAL A 93 -6.65 -4.51 -3.66
C VAL A 93 -8.07 -3.97 -3.51
N SER A 94 -8.71 -3.56 -4.61
CA SER A 94 -10.13 -3.17 -4.65
C SER A 94 -11.07 -4.40 -4.64
N ALA A 95 -10.57 -5.57 -5.05
CA ALA A 95 -11.31 -6.83 -5.11
C ALA A 95 -10.76 -7.92 -4.16
N PRO A 96 -11.56 -8.93 -3.76
CA PRO A 96 -11.05 -10.07 -2.99
C PRO A 96 -9.99 -10.86 -3.80
N ASP A 97 -8.92 -11.29 -3.14
CA ASP A 97 -7.84 -12.10 -3.72
C ASP A 97 -8.38 -13.48 -4.16
N THR A 98 -8.68 -13.63 -5.46
CA THR A 98 -9.17 -14.89 -6.06
C THR A 98 -8.05 -15.85 -6.46
N ARG A 99 -6.78 -15.53 -6.19
CA ARG A 99 -5.61 -16.36 -6.58
C ARG A 99 -4.99 -17.12 -5.39
N ALA A 100 -5.81 -17.67 -4.50
CA ALA A 100 -5.34 -18.67 -3.55
C ALA A 100 -5.24 -20.05 -4.24
N PRO A 101 -4.08 -20.74 -4.22
CA PRO A 101 -4.01 -22.11 -4.72
C PRO A 101 -4.87 -23.03 -3.84
N ALA A 102 -5.65 -23.89 -4.48
CA ALA A 102 -6.36 -24.98 -3.82
C ALA A 102 -5.36 -25.87 -3.08
N ARG A 103 -5.64 -26.16 -1.81
CA ARG A 103 -4.93 -27.19 -1.04
C ARG A 103 -5.43 -28.57 -1.45
#